data_AF-A0A496L9N2-F1
#
_entry.id   AF-A0A496L9N2-F1
#
_cell.length_a   1.000
_cell.length_b   1.000
_cell.length_c   1.000
_cell.angle_alpha   90.00
_cell.angle_beta   90.00
_cell.angle_gamma   90.00
#
_symmetry.space_group_name_H-M   'P 1'
#
loop_
_entity.id
_entity.type
_entity.pdbx_description
1 polymer ?
#
loop_
_entity_poly.entity_id
_entity_poly.type
_entity_poly.pdbx_seq_one_letter_code
_entity_poly.pdbx_strand_id
1 'polypeptide(L)'
;MRKVFTYFTILAAGLIASTTVQAQVNMSRFITLTVAKDSVIKLNFKAAANDTPVKIKCGSLDTTFTVGTELKPKANRYTAGDNIMTIYGNISELHCNK
;
A
#
# COMPACT_ATOMS: atom_id res chain seq x y z
N MET A 1 -7.01 22.37 -65.38
CA MET A 1 -8.18 21.81 -64.66
C MET A 1 -7.65 20.70 -63.77
N ARG A 2 -7.92 20.56 -62.48
CA ARG A 2 -8.76 21.29 -61.52
C ARG A 2 -8.57 20.49 -60.21
N LYS A 3 -8.06 21.11 -59.14
CA LYS A 3 -8.44 20.83 -57.72
C LYS A 3 -7.95 19.47 -57.14
N VAL A 4 -7.64 19.27 -55.86
CA VAL A 4 -7.76 20.05 -54.62
C VAL A 4 -6.96 19.32 -53.53
N PHE A 5 -6.41 20.10 -52.59
CA PHE A 5 -5.88 19.70 -51.28
C PHE A 5 -6.73 18.64 -50.56
N THR A 6 -6.10 17.67 -49.88
CA THR A 6 -6.48 17.40 -48.48
C THR A 6 -5.30 16.85 -47.69
N TYR A 7 -4.91 17.65 -46.69
CA TYR A 7 -3.90 17.36 -45.68
C TYR A 7 -4.52 16.59 -44.49
N PHE A 8 -3.64 16.04 -43.66
CA PHE A 8 -3.84 15.63 -42.26
C PHE A 8 -4.67 14.37 -42.00
N THR A 9 -4.02 13.20 -42.06
CA THR A 9 -4.36 12.11 -41.14
C THR A 9 -3.39 12.15 -39.97
N ILE A 10 -3.81 12.83 -38.90
CA ILE A 10 -3.18 12.80 -37.59
C ILE A 10 -3.31 11.37 -37.07
N LEU A 11 -2.22 10.61 -37.07
CA LEU A 11 -2.18 9.35 -36.34
C LEU A 11 -1.95 9.70 -34.87
N ALA A 12 -3.05 9.96 -34.17
CA ALA A 12 -3.06 10.03 -32.72
C ALA A 12 -2.67 8.63 -32.21
N ALA A 13 -1.39 8.45 -31.89
CA ALA A 13 -0.94 7.32 -31.08
C ALA A 13 -1.61 7.49 -29.71
N GLY A 14 -2.75 6.83 -29.53
CA GLY A 14 -3.44 6.75 -28.24
C GLY A 14 -2.49 6.13 -27.24
N LEU A 15 -1.94 6.97 -26.36
CA LEU A 15 -1.25 6.53 -25.16
C LEU A 15 -2.33 5.91 -24.26
N ILE A 16 -2.52 4.60 -24.37
CA ILE A 16 -3.34 3.84 -23.43
C ILE A 16 -2.54 3.76 -22.12
N ALA A 17 -2.44 4.87 -21.39
CA ALA A 17 -1.94 4.88 -20.04
C ALA A 17 -2.96 4.08 -19.21
N SER A 18 -2.66 2.80 -19.00
CA SER A 18 -3.40 1.97 -18.06
C SER A 18 -3.13 2.53 -16.67
N THR A 19 -3.94 3.50 -16.24
CA THR A 19 -3.87 4.04 -14.88
C THR A 19 -4.43 2.96 -13.95
N THR A 20 -3.56 2.09 -13.46
CA THR A 20 -3.91 1.23 -12.33
C THR A 20 -4.23 2.16 -11.17
N VAL A 21 -5.51 2.35 -10.87
CA VAL A 21 -5.96 3.09 -9.69
C VAL A 21 -5.54 2.26 -8.48
N GLN A 22 -4.33 2.49 -7.96
CA GLN A 22 -3.94 1.94 -6.68
C GLN A 22 -4.74 2.66 -5.59
N ALA A 23 -5.48 1.88 -4.79
CA ALA A 23 -6.14 2.40 -3.61
C ALA A 23 -5.10 3.07 -2.69
N GLN A 24 -5.41 4.29 -2.21
CA GLN A 24 -4.52 5.02 -1.31
C GLN A 24 -4.68 4.54 0.13
N VAL A 25 -3.57 4.52 0.89
CA VAL A 25 -3.58 4.19 2.32
C VAL A 25 -4.37 5.25 3.08
N ASN A 26 -5.29 4.81 3.96
CA ASN A 26 -5.97 5.72 4.87
C ASN A 26 -5.01 6.17 5.99
N MET A 27 -4.41 7.36 5.84
CA MET A 27 -3.48 7.94 6.81
C MET A 27 -4.17 8.53 8.05
N SER A 28 -5.48 8.70 8.05
CA SER A 28 -6.24 9.24 9.18
C SER A 28 -6.58 8.18 10.23
N ARG A 29 -6.42 6.89 9.91
CA ARG A 29 -6.61 5.78 10.85
C ARG A 29 -5.28 5.11 11.09
N PHE A 30 -4.86 5.07 12.34
CA PHE A 30 -3.58 4.47 12.71
C PHE A 30 -3.59 3.85 14.09
N ILE A 31 -2.66 2.92 14.28
CA ILE A 31 -2.33 2.28 15.54
C ILE A 31 -0.84 2.56 15.78
N THR A 32 -0.48 2.97 16.99
CA THR A 32 0.92 3.11 17.42
C THR A 32 1.29 1.98 18.37
N LEU A 33 2.46 1.40 18.17
CA LEU A 33 3.05 0.40 19.04
C LEU A 33 4.38 0.94 19.58
N THR A 34 4.60 0.79 20.88
CA THR A 34 5.94 0.93 21.46
C THR A 34 6.69 -0.38 21.24
N VAL A 35 7.85 -0.28 20.59
CA VAL A 35 8.66 -1.43 20.21
C VAL A 35 10.12 -1.22 20.65
N ALA A 36 10.87 -2.32 20.78
CA ALA A 36 12.31 -2.23 20.98
C ALA A 36 12.98 -1.95 19.64
N LYS A 37 13.77 -0.88 19.56
CA LYS A 37 14.58 -0.57 18.38
C LYS A 37 15.49 -1.76 18.02
N ASP A 38 15.69 -1.97 16.73
CA ASP A 38 16.50 -3.03 16.13
C ASP A 38 16.00 -4.46 16.43
N SER A 39 14.84 -4.60 17.07
CA SER A 39 14.21 -5.89 17.35
C SER A 39 13.21 -6.27 16.26
N VAL A 40 13.04 -7.58 16.06
CA VAL A 40 12.04 -8.12 15.14
C VAL A 40 10.69 -8.25 15.85
N ILE A 41 9.67 -7.60 15.31
CA ILE A 41 8.28 -7.78 15.71
C ILE A 41 7.53 -8.62 14.67
N LYS A 42 6.65 -9.51 15.14
CA LYS A 42 5.80 -10.34 14.28
C LYS A 42 4.37 -9.82 14.30
N LEU A 43 3.89 -9.34 13.16
CA LEU A 43 2.56 -8.75 13.03
C LEU A 43 1.75 -9.49 11.97
N ASN A 44 0.47 -9.71 12.26
CA ASN A 44 -0.49 -10.22 11.31
C ASN A 44 -1.71 -9.28 11.27
N PHE A 45 -2.30 -9.16 10.09
CA PHE A 45 -3.30 -8.12 9.80
C PHE A 45 -4.48 -8.75 9.09
N LYS A 46 -5.67 -8.23 9.39
CA LYS A 46 -6.89 -8.50 8.64
C LYS A 46 -7.61 -7.17 8.37
N ALA A 47 -8.22 -7.06 7.20
CA ALA A 47 -9.00 -5.90 6.80
C ALA A 47 -10.46 -6.31 6.56
N ALA A 48 -11.33 -5.30 6.42
CA ALA A 48 -12.74 -5.53 6.08
C ALA A 48 -12.95 -5.84 4.58
N ALA A 49 -11.99 -5.48 3.72
CA ALA A 49 -12.03 -5.72 2.28
C ALA A 49 -10.67 -6.24 1.79
N ASN A 50 -10.68 -7.01 0.70
CA ASN A 50 -9.46 -7.43 0.03
C ASN A 50 -8.71 -6.24 -0.56
N ASP A 51 -7.41 -6.43 -0.75
CA ASP A 51 -6.50 -5.43 -1.32
C ASP A 51 -6.47 -4.10 -0.55
N THR A 52 -6.80 -4.12 0.74
CA THR A 52 -6.79 -2.91 1.57
C THR A 52 -5.35 -2.43 1.77
N PRO A 53 -4.99 -1.21 1.34
CA PRO A 53 -3.64 -0.68 1.47
C PRO A 53 -3.35 -0.30 2.92
N VAL A 54 -2.22 -0.79 3.43
CA VAL A 54 -1.72 -0.58 4.79
C VAL A 54 -0.27 -0.12 4.70
N LYS A 55 0.12 0.81 5.58
CA LYS A 55 1.49 1.33 5.67
C LYS A 55 2.05 1.16 7.08
N ILE A 56 3.29 0.72 7.18
CA ILE A 56 4.03 0.67 8.45
C ILE A 56 5.17 1.67 8.37
N LYS A 57 5.28 2.52 9.40
CA LYS A 57 6.41 3.43 9.63
C LYS A 57 7.05 3.17 10.98
N CYS A 58 8.37 3.01 11.02
CA CYS A 58 9.15 2.89 12.26
C CYS A 58 10.62 3.23 11.98
N GLY A 59 11.04 4.47 12.28
CA GLY A 59 12.37 4.96 11.89
C GLY A 59 12.57 4.92 10.38
N SER A 60 13.59 4.18 9.91
CA SER A 60 13.87 3.96 8.48
C SER A 60 12.95 2.93 7.81
N LEU A 61 12.17 2.15 8.58
CA LEU A 61 11.15 1.28 8.02
C LEU A 61 9.99 2.13 7.51
N ASP A 62 9.77 2.17 6.20
CA ASP A 62 8.59 2.74 5.55
C ASP A 62 8.14 1.78 4.45
N THR A 63 7.10 1.00 4.71
CA THR A 63 6.61 -0.02 3.77
C THR A 63 5.10 0.05 3.62
N THR A 64 4.63 -0.17 2.39
CA THR A 64 3.20 -0.25 2.06
C THR A 64 2.91 -1.58 1.40
N PHE A 65 1.81 -2.22 1.81
CA PHE A 65 1.38 -3.52 1.32
C PHE A 65 -0.15 -3.63 1.38
N THR A 66 -0.71 -4.69 0.79
CA THR A 66 -2.15 -4.96 0.84
C THR A 66 -2.47 -6.02 1.89
N VAL A 67 -3.63 -5.85 2.52
CA VAL A 67 -4.19 -6.77 3.51
C VAL A 67 -5.53 -7.29 3.02
N GLY A 68 -5.76 -8.59 3.19
CA GLY A 68 -6.99 -9.26 2.82
C GLY A 68 -7.98 -9.39 3.98
N THR A 69 -9.07 -10.08 3.71
CA THR A 69 -10.12 -10.38 4.71
C THR A 69 -9.80 -11.57 5.62
N GLU A 70 -8.64 -12.19 5.46
CA GLU A 70 -8.21 -13.34 6.27
C GLU A 70 -6.84 -13.08 6.92
N LEU A 71 -6.66 -13.62 8.12
CA LEU A 71 -5.34 -13.64 8.76
C LEU A 71 -4.44 -14.62 8.01
N LYS A 72 -3.21 -14.22 7.74
CA LYS A 72 -2.24 -15.13 7.11
C LYS A 72 -1.87 -16.27 8.08
N PRO A 73 -1.59 -17.50 7.60
CA PRO A 73 -1.14 -18.59 8.46
C PRO A 73 0.15 -18.29 9.24
N LYS A 74 0.97 -17.36 8.72
CA LYS A 74 2.21 -16.89 9.36
C LYS A 74 2.20 -15.37 9.44
N ALA A 75 2.59 -14.86 10.59
CA ALA A 75 2.80 -13.43 10.81
C ALA A 75 4.00 -12.92 10.02
N ASN A 76 3.91 -11.69 9.54
CA ASN A 76 5.00 -10.99 8.88
C ASN A 76 6.00 -10.49 9.92
N ARG A 77 7.29 -10.50 9.56
CA ARG A 77 8.38 -10.03 10.42
C ARG A 77 8.80 -8.64 9.98
N TYR A 78 8.90 -7.71 10.92
CA TYR A 78 9.40 -6.36 10.69
C TYR A 78 10.50 -6.05 11.68
N THR A 79 11.65 -5.57 11.21
CA THR A 79 12.69 -5.03 12.09
C THR A 79 12.36 -3.58 12.40
N ALA A 80 12.23 -3.24 13.68
CA ALA A 80 11.89 -1.89 14.12
C ALA A 80 13.09 -0.96 13.90
N GLY A 81 12.93 0.09 13.08
CA GLY A 81 13.98 1.10 12.88
C GLY A 81 14.05 2.14 14.00
N ASP A 82 13.05 2.16 14.89
CA ASP A 82 12.95 3.09 16.03
C ASP A 82 12.05 2.48 17.13
N ASN A 83 11.79 3.22 18.21
CA ASN A 83 10.99 2.77 19.34
C ASN A 83 9.47 2.94 19.18
N ILE A 84 9.03 3.70 18.17
CA ILE A 84 7.61 3.89 17.87
C ILE A 84 7.34 3.37 16.45
N MET A 85 6.43 2.40 16.35
CA MET A 85 5.92 1.90 15.09
C MET A 85 4.49 2.38 14.88
N THR A 86 4.23 3.06 13.79
CA THR A 86 2.89 3.51 13.39
C THR A 86 2.41 2.70 12.20
N ILE A 87 1.23 2.11 12.34
CA ILE A 87 0.56 1.30 11.32
C ILE A 87 -0.67 2.09 10.86
N TYR A 88 -0.69 2.49 9.59
CA TYR A 88 -1.77 3.25 8.97
C TYR A 88 -2.63 2.34 8.07
N GLY A 89 -3.93 2.60 8.02
CA GLY A 89 -4.87 1.94 7.12
C GLY A 89 -6.14 1.44 7.81
N ASN A 90 -7.07 0.92 7.01
CA ASN A 90 -8.35 0.38 7.47
C ASN A 90 -8.22 -1.09 7.89
N ILE A 91 -7.55 -1.33 9.02
CA ILE A 91 -7.40 -2.68 9.58
C ILE A 91 -8.61 -2.99 10.49
N SER A 92 -9.12 -4.21 10.40
CA SER A 92 -10.16 -4.74 11.30
C SER A 92 -9.58 -5.53 12.46
N GLU A 93 -8.47 -6.25 12.26
CA GLU A 93 -7.76 -6.96 13.31
C GLU A 93 -6.24 -6.83 13.17
N LEU A 94 -5.55 -6.62 14.29
CA LEU A 94 -4.09 -6.59 14.40
C LEU A 94 -3.66 -7.62 15.45
N HIS A 95 -2.82 -8.57 15.05
CA HIS A 95 -2.31 -9.62 15.93
C HIS A 95 -0.80 -9.46 16.11
N CYS A 96 -0.37 -9.25 17.35
CA CYS A 96 1.03 -9.24 17.74
C CYS A 96 1.42 -10.64 18.22
N ASN A 97 2.40 -11.25 17.57
CA ASN A 97 2.86 -12.59 17.92
C ASN A 97 4.23 -12.55 18.60
N LYS A 98 4.50 -13.51 19.50
CA LYS A 98 5.84 -13.74 20.06
C LYS A 98 6.78 -14.26 18.97
#